data_AF-A0A947QZJ2-F1
#
_entry.id   AF-A0A947QZJ2-F1
#
_cell.length_a   1.000
_cell.length_b   1.000
_cell.length_c   1.000
_cell.angle_alpha   90.00
_cell.angle_beta   90.00
_cell.angle_gamma   90.00
#
_symmetry.space_group_name_H-M   'P 1'
#
loop_
_entity.id
_entity.type
_entity.pdbx_description
1 polymer ?
#
loop_
_entity_poly.entity_id
_entity_poly.type
_entity_poly.pdbx_seq_one_letter_code
_entity_poly.pdbx_strand_id
1 'polypeptide(L)'
;MKEIKILTPIGMLGYGIPEDDYLRGLERNPDAIILDSGSTDPGPYQLGLGCTLAKPEAYERDLRVILAGLVQRKIPLIIGSAGGPGIAEHVDSLIGTIGTICKELDIKRKIAAIYSDIDPQIVKEHFAQGRIESCSSSPPLKVQDIDSSVHIVAQMGAEPILAALQQHPDVDIVVAGRAYDPSPYAAFCMMHDIEPGIYWHMAKIMECGALCAEPKGAVML
;
A
#
# COMPACT_ATOMS: atom_id res chain seq x y z
N MET A 1 -24.46 -2.46 12.51
CA MET A 1 -23.18 -2.57 11.80
C MET A 1 -22.14 -2.95 12.84
N LYS A 2 -21.30 -3.96 12.59
CA LYS A 2 -20.21 -4.30 13.52
C LYS A 2 -19.13 -3.22 13.37
N GLU A 3 -18.69 -2.65 14.49
CA GLU A 3 -17.57 -1.72 14.51
C GLU A 3 -16.31 -2.43 14.01
N ILE A 4 -15.55 -1.76 13.13
CA ILE A 4 -14.21 -2.19 12.72
C ILE A 4 -13.20 -1.14 13.18
N LYS A 5 -12.02 -1.57 13.58
CA LYS A 5 -10.91 -0.70 13.99
C LYS A 5 -9.70 -0.97 13.12
N ILE A 6 -9.20 0.07 12.47
CA ILE A 6 -8.02 -0.03 11.61
C ILE A 6 -6.93 0.82 12.23
N LEU A 7 -5.79 0.21 12.52
CA LEU A 7 -4.62 0.95 12.98
C LEU A 7 -3.75 1.33 11.78
N THR A 8 -3.57 2.62 11.53
CA THR A 8 -2.56 3.15 10.62
C THR A 8 -1.31 3.53 11.40
N PRO A 9 -0.18 2.80 11.28
CA PRO A 9 1.05 3.12 12.00
C PRO A 9 1.71 4.41 11.50
N ILE A 10 1.58 4.68 10.21
CA ILE A 10 2.11 5.87 9.54
C ILE A 10 1.42 6.02 8.19
N GLY A 11 1.22 7.25 7.72
CA GLY A 11 0.62 7.50 6.40
C GLY A 11 1.52 7.15 5.21
N MET A 12 2.84 7.06 5.45
CA MET A 12 3.83 6.72 4.43
C MET A 12 4.91 5.83 5.06
N LEU A 13 5.04 4.59 4.59
CA LEU A 13 6.07 3.68 5.10
C LEU A 13 7.48 4.24 4.84
N GLY A 14 8.35 4.17 5.86
CA GLY A 14 9.71 4.68 5.83
C GLY A 14 9.86 6.07 6.44
N TYR A 15 8.77 6.76 6.81
CA TYR A 15 8.83 8.11 7.37
C TYR A 15 9.05 8.14 8.88
N GLY A 16 8.90 6.99 9.57
CA GLY A 16 9.17 6.86 11.00
C GLY A 16 7.91 6.70 11.81
N ILE A 17 7.78 5.55 12.45
CA ILE A 17 6.65 5.24 13.34
C ILE A 17 7.01 5.68 14.77
N PRO A 18 6.21 6.54 15.42
CA PRO A 18 6.31 6.76 16.86
C PRO A 18 5.86 5.49 17.59
N GLU A 19 6.83 4.72 18.10
CA GLU A 19 6.58 3.38 18.65
C GLU A 19 5.59 3.40 19.81
N ASP A 20 5.70 4.36 20.74
CA ASP A 20 4.77 4.48 21.87
C ASP A 20 3.33 4.70 21.41
N ASP A 21 3.11 5.45 20.33
CA ASP A 21 1.77 5.72 19.80
C ASP A 21 1.20 4.48 19.12
N TYR A 22 2.03 3.77 18.37
CA TYR A 22 1.70 2.51 17.74
C TYR A 22 1.31 1.45 18.77
N LEU A 23 2.09 1.30 19.85
CA LEU A 23 1.80 0.38 20.95
C LEU A 23 0.47 0.72 21.64
N ARG A 24 0.17 2.01 21.89
CA ARG A 24 -1.14 2.43 22.41
C ARG A 24 -2.28 2.09 21.46
N GLY A 25 -2.07 2.21 20.15
CA GLY A 25 -3.04 1.77 19.14
C GLY A 25 -3.30 0.26 19.22
N LEU A 26 -2.24 -0.56 19.37
CA LEU A 26 -2.36 -2.01 19.50
C LEU A 26 -3.12 -2.45 20.75
N GLU A 27 -2.99 -1.74 21.87
CA GLU A 27 -3.75 -2.02 23.12
C GLU A 27 -5.27 -1.95 22.91
N ARG A 28 -5.72 -1.23 21.88
CA ARG A 28 -7.13 -1.10 21.53
C ARG A 28 -7.65 -2.27 20.69
N ASN A 29 -6.82 -3.26 20.41
CA ASN A 29 -7.15 -4.47 19.65
C ASN A 29 -7.76 -4.13 18.27
N PRO A 30 -6.97 -3.55 17.34
CA PRO A 30 -7.44 -3.27 15.99
C PRO A 30 -7.72 -4.58 15.24
N ASP A 31 -8.66 -4.52 14.30
CA ASP A 31 -9.04 -5.63 13.43
C ASP A 31 -8.08 -5.77 12.23
N ALA A 32 -7.40 -4.68 11.84
CA ALA A 32 -6.34 -4.68 10.84
C ALA A 32 -5.29 -3.60 11.11
N ILE A 33 -4.08 -3.82 10.60
CA ILE A 33 -3.07 -2.78 10.44
C ILE A 33 -2.97 -2.49 8.95
N ILE A 34 -3.18 -1.23 8.57
CA ILE A 34 -3.22 -0.84 7.16
C ILE A 34 -2.38 0.41 6.98
N LEU A 35 -1.59 0.44 5.92
CA LEU A 35 -0.88 1.63 5.49
C LEU A 35 -0.64 1.59 3.98
N ASP A 36 -0.30 2.75 3.43
CA ASP A 36 0.18 2.89 2.07
C ASP A 36 1.63 3.40 2.08
N SER A 37 2.31 3.22 0.96
CA SER A 37 3.68 3.71 0.76
C SER A 37 3.80 4.44 -0.58
N GLY A 38 2.70 4.90 -1.17
CA GLY A 38 2.62 5.49 -2.51
C GLY A 38 2.79 7.00 -2.48
N SER A 39 3.32 7.54 -3.57
CA SER A 39 3.31 8.98 -3.82
C SER A 39 3.59 9.29 -5.28
N THR A 40 2.89 10.29 -5.82
CA THR A 40 3.20 10.89 -7.13
C THR A 40 3.87 12.26 -7.01
N ASP A 41 3.94 12.83 -5.81
CA ASP A 41 4.53 14.14 -5.52
C ASP A 41 5.99 14.29 -6.00
N PRO A 42 6.88 13.28 -5.90
CA PRO A 42 8.25 13.45 -6.37
C PRO A 42 8.39 13.37 -7.91
N GLY A 43 7.27 13.18 -8.62
CA GLY A 43 7.25 13.06 -10.08
C GLY A 43 7.71 11.69 -10.59
N PRO A 44 8.06 11.57 -11.88
CA PRO A 44 8.32 10.29 -12.52
C PRO A 44 9.72 9.72 -12.23
N TYR A 45 10.58 10.46 -11.52
CA TYR A 45 12.00 10.12 -11.34
C TYR A 45 12.19 8.74 -10.72
N GLN A 46 11.52 8.46 -9.60
CA GLN A 46 11.66 7.19 -8.90
C GLN A 46 11.15 6.01 -9.74
N LEU A 47 9.99 6.18 -10.38
CA LEU A 47 9.43 5.16 -11.26
C LEU A 47 10.36 4.90 -12.45
N GLY A 48 10.88 5.95 -13.10
CA GLY A 48 11.74 5.81 -14.27
C GLY A 48 13.12 5.21 -13.98
N LEU A 49 13.64 5.37 -12.76
CA LEU A 49 14.91 4.76 -12.33
C LEU A 49 14.73 3.46 -11.53
N GLY A 50 13.50 3.04 -11.27
CA GLY A 50 13.21 1.89 -10.42
C GLY A 50 13.69 2.04 -8.97
N CYS A 51 13.88 3.27 -8.46
CA CYS A 51 14.31 3.50 -7.08
C CYS A 51 13.12 3.74 -6.14
N THR A 52 13.32 3.48 -4.86
CA THR A 52 12.29 3.65 -3.83
C THR A 52 12.23 5.08 -3.31
N LEU A 53 11.09 5.48 -2.73
CA LEU A 53 10.90 6.82 -2.18
C LEU A 53 11.70 7.05 -0.90
N ALA A 54 11.70 6.07 0.00
CA ALA A 54 12.57 6.07 1.18
C ALA A 54 13.77 5.13 0.98
N LYS A 55 14.77 5.24 1.86
CA LYS A 55 15.91 4.32 1.83
C LYS A 55 15.50 2.93 2.36
N PRO A 56 16.12 1.84 1.88
CA PRO A 56 15.84 0.49 2.38
C PRO A 56 15.87 0.36 3.91
N GLU A 57 16.82 1.02 4.58
CA GLU A 57 16.96 0.97 6.04
C GLU A 57 15.79 1.64 6.76
N ALA A 58 15.15 2.63 6.12
CA ALA A 58 13.98 3.30 6.68
C ALA A 58 12.73 2.41 6.59
N TYR A 59 12.57 1.67 5.49
CA TYR A 59 11.52 0.64 5.37
C TYR A 59 11.72 -0.47 6.39
N GLU A 60 12.96 -0.97 6.54
CA GLU A 60 13.27 -2.00 7.53
C GLU A 60 12.95 -1.55 8.96
N ARG A 61 13.36 -0.33 9.34
CA ARG A 61 13.06 0.25 10.66
C ARG A 61 11.57 0.22 10.96
N ASP A 62 10.75 0.74 10.04
CA ASP A 62 9.30 0.85 10.26
C ASP A 62 8.63 -0.53 10.25
N LEU A 63 9.00 -1.41 9.32
CA LEU A 63 8.51 -2.79 9.28
C LEU A 63 8.86 -3.57 10.55
N ARG A 64 10.03 -3.33 11.14
CA ARG A 64 10.45 -3.98 12.38
C ARG A 64 9.54 -3.61 13.55
N VAL A 65 9.18 -2.33 13.67
CA VAL A 65 8.21 -1.86 14.68
C VAL A 65 6.86 -2.53 14.48
N ILE A 66 6.34 -2.54 13.24
CA ILE A 66 5.05 -3.16 12.93
C ILE A 66 5.06 -4.67 13.23
N LEU A 67 6.06 -5.40 12.74
CA LEU A 67 6.12 -6.86 12.86
C LEU A 67 6.39 -7.31 14.31
N ALA A 68 7.16 -6.54 15.09
CA ALA A 68 7.32 -6.77 16.52
C ALA A 68 5.98 -6.69 17.27
N GLY A 69 5.15 -5.69 16.93
CA GLY A 69 3.79 -5.56 17.45
C GLY A 69 2.86 -6.72 17.10
N LEU A 70 3.18 -7.47 16.05
CA LEU A 70 2.40 -8.61 15.58
C LEU A 70 2.83 -9.96 16.17
N VAL A 71 3.94 -10.08 16.91
CA VAL A 71 4.48 -11.40 17.33
C VAL A 71 3.46 -12.30 18.02
N GLN A 72 2.66 -11.72 18.93
CA GLN A 72 1.63 -12.45 19.69
C GLN A 72 0.21 -12.17 19.18
N ARG A 73 0.06 -11.53 18.02
CA ARG A 73 -1.22 -11.07 17.48
C ARG A 73 -1.48 -11.67 16.10
N LYS A 74 -2.74 -11.97 15.83
CA LYS A 74 -3.21 -12.41 14.51
C LYS A 74 -4.03 -11.28 13.88
N ILE A 75 -3.36 -10.16 13.63
CA ILE A 75 -3.96 -8.99 13.00
C ILE A 75 -3.36 -8.90 11.59
N PRO A 76 -4.19 -8.87 10.53
CA PRO A 76 -3.70 -8.76 9.17
C PRO A 76 -2.98 -7.42 8.95
N LEU A 77 -1.88 -7.46 8.21
CA LEU A 77 -1.14 -6.29 7.76
C LEU A 77 -1.36 -6.09 6.26
N ILE A 78 -1.84 -4.92 5.85
CA ILE A 78 -2.09 -4.59 4.44
C ILE A 78 -1.26 -3.37 4.08
N ILE A 79 -0.37 -3.52 3.10
CA ILE A 79 0.54 -2.48 2.61
C ILE A 79 0.24 -2.21 1.14
N GLY A 80 -0.17 -0.98 0.83
CA GLY A 80 -0.27 -0.48 -0.55
C GLY A 80 1.04 0.12 -1.06
N SER A 81 1.20 0.15 -2.39
CA SER A 81 2.21 0.94 -3.10
C SER A 81 3.65 0.71 -2.63
N ALA A 82 4.08 -0.55 -2.62
CA ALA A 82 5.42 -0.95 -2.18
C ALA A 82 6.53 -0.05 -2.78
N GLY A 83 7.37 0.50 -1.92
CA GLY A 83 8.53 1.30 -2.32
C GLY A 83 8.23 2.71 -2.85
N GLY A 84 6.97 3.15 -2.94
CA GLY A 84 6.61 4.42 -3.59
C GLY A 84 6.03 4.17 -4.99
N PRO A 85 6.89 3.92 -5.99
CA PRO A 85 6.42 3.68 -7.36
C PRO A 85 5.60 2.41 -7.55
N GLY A 86 5.83 1.38 -6.73
CA GLY A 86 5.02 0.15 -6.75
C GLY A 86 5.30 -0.79 -7.92
N ILE A 87 6.53 -0.84 -8.45
CA ILE A 87 6.93 -1.85 -9.44
C ILE A 87 7.13 -3.22 -8.78
N ALA A 88 7.15 -4.28 -9.57
CA ALA A 88 7.27 -5.65 -9.09
C ALA A 88 8.51 -5.88 -8.21
N GLU A 89 9.65 -5.29 -8.58
CA GLU A 89 10.89 -5.38 -7.81
C GLU A 89 10.75 -4.74 -6.42
N HIS A 90 9.91 -3.71 -6.27
CA HIS A 90 9.65 -3.08 -4.96
C HIS A 90 8.77 -3.98 -4.09
N VAL A 91 7.78 -4.65 -4.68
CA VAL A 91 6.94 -5.64 -3.98
C VAL A 91 7.83 -6.78 -3.48
N ASP A 92 8.66 -7.35 -4.35
CA ASP A 92 9.54 -8.47 -4.02
C ASP A 92 10.57 -8.08 -2.95
N SER A 93 11.16 -6.88 -3.08
CA SER A 93 12.11 -6.34 -2.10
C SER A 93 11.49 -6.19 -0.71
N LEU A 94 10.29 -5.58 -0.63
CA LEU A 94 9.59 -5.38 0.63
C LEU A 94 9.20 -6.72 1.28
N ILE A 95 8.74 -7.69 0.49
CA ILE A 95 8.47 -9.05 0.94
C ILE A 95 9.75 -9.72 1.47
N GLY A 96 10.89 -9.53 0.80
CA GLY A 96 12.20 -9.99 1.26
C GLY A 96 12.60 -9.41 2.62
N THR A 97 12.40 -8.11 2.82
CA THR A 97 12.62 -7.43 4.10
C THR A 97 11.69 -7.96 5.19
N ILE A 98 10.39 -8.09 4.90
CA ILE A 98 9.40 -8.68 5.82
C ILE A 98 9.81 -10.11 6.20
N GLY A 99 10.21 -10.93 5.23
CA GLY A 99 10.65 -12.30 5.44
C GLY A 99 11.89 -12.40 6.32
N THR A 100 12.84 -11.47 6.17
CA THR A 100 14.04 -11.37 7.02
C THR A 100 13.65 -11.06 8.46
N ILE A 101 12.83 -10.02 8.67
CA ILE A 101 12.38 -9.62 10.00
C ILE A 101 11.55 -10.73 10.66
N CYS A 102 10.68 -11.42 9.90
CA CYS A 102 9.89 -12.53 10.43
C CYS A 102 10.78 -13.68 10.94
N LYS A 103 11.89 -13.99 10.25
CA LYS A 103 12.86 -14.99 10.70
C LYS A 103 13.55 -14.56 11.99
N GLU A 104 13.95 -13.29 12.09
CA GLU A 104 14.61 -12.75 13.29
C GLU A 104 13.70 -12.72 14.52
N LEU A 105 12.39 -12.48 14.30
CA LEU A 105 11.37 -12.48 15.34
C LEU A 105 10.79 -13.87 15.63
N ASP A 106 11.25 -14.93 14.94
CA ASP A 106 10.73 -16.30 15.01
C ASP A 106 9.20 -16.39 14.81
N ILE A 107 8.68 -15.65 13.83
CA ILE A 107 7.26 -15.68 13.43
C ILE A 107 7.09 -16.17 12.00
N LYS A 108 5.98 -16.86 11.75
CA LYS A 108 5.59 -17.32 10.42
C LYS A 108 4.36 -16.57 9.96
N ARG A 109 4.43 -16.00 8.76
CA ARG A 109 3.36 -15.20 8.16
C ARG A 109 3.14 -15.62 6.71
N LYS A 110 1.90 -15.82 6.33
CA LYS A 110 1.49 -16.04 4.94
C LYS A 110 1.35 -14.68 4.25
N ILE A 111 2.10 -14.49 3.18
CA ILE A 111 2.15 -13.21 2.45
C ILE A 111 1.50 -13.40 1.07
N ALA A 112 0.60 -12.48 0.70
CA ALA A 112 0.12 -12.33 -0.67
C ALA A 112 0.78 -11.12 -1.33
N ALA A 113 1.31 -11.35 -2.53
CA ALA A 113 1.88 -10.31 -3.38
C ALA A 113 0.85 -9.93 -4.46
N ILE A 114 0.64 -8.63 -4.68
CA ILE A 114 -0.21 -8.11 -5.76
C ILE A 114 0.64 -7.19 -6.61
N TYR A 115 0.86 -7.53 -7.88
CA TYR A 115 1.67 -6.76 -8.80
C TYR A 115 0.81 -5.79 -9.62
N SER A 116 1.35 -4.60 -9.91
CA SER A 116 0.68 -3.58 -10.73
C SER A 116 1.32 -3.36 -12.09
N ASP A 117 2.43 -4.02 -12.38
CA ASP A 117 3.15 -3.89 -13.65
C ASP A 117 2.28 -4.33 -14.82
N ILE A 118 2.29 -3.54 -15.89
CA ILE A 118 1.49 -3.76 -17.09
C ILE A 118 2.42 -3.96 -18.27
N ASP A 119 2.19 -5.03 -19.02
CA ASP A 119 2.91 -5.28 -20.27
C ASP A 119 2.68 -4.10 -21.25
N PRO A 120 3.75 -3.45 -21.75
CA PRO A 120 3.64 -2.40 -22.76
C PRO A 120 2.82 -2.81 -23.99
N GLN A 121 2.79 -4.09 -24.33
CA GLN A 121 1.98 -4.60 -25.43
C GLN A 121 0.48 -4.45 -25.17
N ILE A 122 0.02 -4.72 -23.95
CA ILE A 122 -1.38 -4.50 -23.55
C ILE A 122 -1.70 -3.01 -23.68
N VAL A 123 -0.81 -2.12 -23.22
CA VAL A 123 -1.01 -0.68 -23.31
C VAL A 123 -1.13 -0.23 -24.77
N LYS A 124 -0.26 -0.71 -25.65
CA LYS A 124 -0.31 -0.40 -27.10
C LYS A 124 -1.61 -0.85 -27.75
N GLU A 125 -2.06 -2.07 -27.45
CA GLU A 125 -3.31 -2.61 -27.99
C GLU A 125 -4.52 -1.80 -27.54
N HIS A 126 -4.58 -1.44 -26.25
CA HIS A 126 -5.64 -0.61 -25.70
C HIS A 126 -5.59 0.83 -26.25
N PHE A 127 -4.40 1.39 -26.48
CA PHE A 127 -4.22 2.71 -27.08
C PHE A 127 -4.69 2.73 -28.55
N ALA A 128 -4.31 1.73 -29.35
CA ALA A 128 -4.84 1.56 -30.72
C ALA A 128 -6.37 1.33 -30.71
N GLN A 129 -6.86 0.69 -29.64
CA GLN A 129 -8.25 0.56 -29.19
C GLN A 129 -9.05 1.88 -29.09
N GLY A 130 -8.38 3.02 -28.91
CA GLY A 130 -9.01 4.24 -28.40
C GLY A 130 -9.50 4.12 -26.95
N ARG A 131 -8.96 3.16 -26.18
CA ARG A 131 -9.34 2.93 -24.76
C ARG A 131 -8.43 3.63 -23.76
N ILE A 132 -7.37 4.28 -24.24
CA ILE A 132 -6.43 5.05 -23.42
C ILE A 132 -6.41 6.47 -23.94
N GLU A 133 -6.65 7.41 -23.04
CA GLU A 133 -6.63 8.84 -23.30
C GLU A 133 -5.67 9.52 -22.32
N SER A 134 -5.06 10.63 -22.75
CA SER A 134 -4.22 11.43 -21.86
C SER A 134 -5.05 12.03 -20.72
N CYS A 135 -4.48 12.09 -19.52
CA CYS A 135 -5.02 12.92 -18.45
C CYS A 135 -5.10 14.39 -18.90
N SER A 136 -6.07 15.15 -18.37
CA SER A 136 -6.38 16.52 -18.82
C SER A 136 -5.20 17.51 -18.80
N SER A 137 -4.21 17.29 -17.94
CA SER A 137 -2.99 18.09 -17.82
C SER A 137 -1.78 17.54 -18.58
N SER A 138 -1.89 16.37 -19.20
CA SER A 138 -0.80 15.69 -19.89
C SER A 138 -0.80 16.00 -21.39
N PRO A 139 0.38 16.05 -22.05
CA PRO A 139 0.42 16.04 -23.51
C PRO A 139 -0.26 14.79 -24.10
N PRO A 140 -0.68 14.83 -25.38
CA PRO A 140 -1.22 13.68 -26.08
C PRO A 140 -0.24 12.50 -26.03
N LEU A 141 -0.72 11.34 -25.57
CA LEU A 141 0.03 10.10 -25.53
C LEU A 141 0.41 9.66 -26.95
N LYS A 142 1.65 9.25 -27.14
CA LYS A 142 2.16 8.68 -28.39
C LYS A 142 2.61 7.25 -28.14
N VAL A 143 2.60 6.43 -29.19
CA VAL A 143 3.13 5.06 -29.14
C VAL A 143 4.59 5.04 -28.65
N GLN A 144 5.38 6.04 -29.06
CA GLN A 144 6.77 6.21 -28.62
C GLN A 144 6.90 6.41 -27.10
N ASP A 145 5.94 7.05 -26.45
CA ASP A 145 5.96 7.23 -25.00
C ASP A 145 5.79 5.87 -24.29
N ILE A 146 4.98 4.96 -24.87
CA ILE A 146 4.81 3.59 -24.39
C ILE A 146 6.10 2.78 -24.63
N ASP A 147 6.64 2.83 -25.86
CA ASP A 147 7.85 2.07 -26.22
C ASP A 147 9.11 2.52 -25.46
N SER A 148 9.17 3.79 -25.04
CA SER A 148 10.30 4.35 -24.28
C SER A 148 10.12 4.29 -22.75
N SER A 149 8.95 3.87 -22.28
CA SER A 149 8.69 3.71 -20.84
C SER A 149 9.48 2.53 -20.28
N VAL A 150 10.32 2.79 -19.27
CA VAL A 150 11.10 1.76 -18.59
C VAL A 150 10.20 0.88 -17.72
N HIS A 151 9.24 1.51 -17.03
CA HIS A 151 8.27 0.84 -16.18
C HIS A 151 6.88 1.38 -16.46
N ILE A 152 5.90 0.49 -16.54
CA ILE A 152 4.49 0.83 -16.67
C ILE A 152 3.74 0.12 -15.56
N VAL A 153 3.08 0.89 -14.70
CA VAL A 153 2.30 0.37 -13.58
C VAL A 153 0.88 0.92 -13.63
N ALA A 154 -0.10 0.08 -13.33
CA ALA A 154 -1.46 0.50 -13.05
C ALA A 154 -1.55 1.12 -11.64
N GLN A 155 -2.49 2.04 -11.44
CA GLN A 155 -2.91 2.42 -10.10
C GLN A 155 -4.13 1.59 -9.72
N MET A 156 -3.92 0.52 -8.93
CA MET A 156 -5.01 -0.40 -8.61
C MET A 156 -6.01 0.21 -7.61
N GLY A 157 -7.29 -0.16 -7.79
CA GLY A 157 -8.36 0.11 -6.85
C GLY A 157 -8.35 -0.85 -5.66
N ALA A 158 -9.45 -0.89 -4.91
CA ALA A 158 -9.61 -1.78 -3.76
C ALA A 158 -9.84 -3.25 -4.17
N GLU A 159 -10.22 -3.50 -5.42
CA GLU A 159 -10.70 -4.79 -5.91
C GLU A 159 -9.65 -5.90 -5.83
N PRO A 160 -8.37 -5.71 -6.23
CA PRO A 160 -7.37 -6.77 -6.12
C PRO A 160 -7.05 -7.13 -4.66
N ILE A 161 -7.02 -6.13 -3.78
CA ILE A 161 -6.75 -6.31 -2.35
C ILE A 161 -7.92 -7.05 -1.71
N LEU A 162 -9.16 -6.66 -2.01
CA LEU A 162 -10.37 -7.36 -1.56
C LEU A 162 -10.37 -8.81 -2.02
N ALA A 163 -10.06 -9.05 -3.30
CA ALA A 163 -9.98 -10.41 -3.85
C ALA A 163 -8.93 -11.26 -3.11
N ALA A 164 -7.75 -10.71 -2.83
CA ALA A 164 -6.72 -11.41 -2.05
C ALA A 164 -7.22 -11.79 -0.65
N LEU A 165 -7.88 -10.84 0.05
CA LEU A 165 -8.41 -11.07 1.40
C LEU A 165 -9.56 -12.09 1.42
N GLN A 166 -10.44 -12.08 0.42
CA GLN A 166 -11.57 -13.00 0.32
C GLN A 166 -11.16 -14.41 -0.13
N GLN A 167 -10.26 -14.52 -1.12
CA GLN A 167 -9.83 -15.80 -1.67
C GLN A 167 -8.81 -16.51 -0.77
N HIS A 168 -8.10 -15.74 0.05
CA HIS A 168 -7.11 -16.25 1.01
C HIS A 168 -7.40 -15.71 2.41
N PRO A 169 -8.46 -16.19 3.09
CA PRO A 169 -8.82 -15.72 4.43
C PRO A 169 -7.78 -16.05 5.51
N ASP A 170 -6.79 -16.89 5.19
CA ASP A 170 -5.64 -17.23 6.03
C ASP A 170 -4.39 -16.39 5.71
N VAL A 171 -4.48 -15.37 4.86
CA VAL A 171 -3.39 -14.43 4.60
C VAL A 171 -3.11 -13.57 5.83
N ASP A 172 -1.85 -13.48 6.24
CA ASP A 172 -1.43 -12.61 7.34
C ASP A 172 -1.02 -11.22 6.85
N ILE A 173 -0.38 -11.16 5.67
CA ILE A 173 0.18 -9.93 5.12
C ILE A 173 -0.16 -9.81 3.64
N VAL A 174 -0.67 -8.66 3.23
CA VAL A 174 -0.84 -8.30 1.81
C VAL A 174 0.14 -7.19 1.47
N VAL A 175 0.94 -7.38 0.42
CA VAL A 175 1.82 -6.36 -0.15
C VAL A 175 1.41 -6.12 -1.58
N ALA A 176 0.91 -4.93 -1.87
CA ALA A 176 0.56 -4.51 -3.21
C ALA A 176 1.62 -3.59 -3.82
N GLY A 177 1.77 -3.68 -5.14
CA GLY A 177 2.38 -2.65 -5.97
C GLY A 177 1.52 -1.39 -5.96
N ARG A 178 1.66 -0.55 -6.98
CA ARG A 178 1.03 0.76 -7.00
C ARG A 178 -0.49 0.67 -6.85
N ALA A 179 -0.98 1.25 -5.77
CA ALA A 179 -2.39 1.34 -5.44
C ALA A 179 -2.79 2.80 -5.27
N TYR A 180 -4.09 3.09 -5.39
CA TYR A 180 -4.62 4.34 -4.88
C TYR A 180 -4.57 4.31 -3.35
N ASP A 181 -4.02 5.34 -2.70
CA ASP A 181 -3.68 5.32 -1.27
C ASP A 181 -4.82 4.86 -0.33
N PRO A 182 -6.10 5.25 -0.56
CA PRO A 182 -7.24 4.76 0.22
C PRO A 182 -7.65 3.30 -0.05
N SER A 183 -7.21 2.68 -1.15
CA SER A 183 -7.64 1.34 -1.60
C SER A 183 -7.41 0.22 -0.58
N PRO A 184 -6.27 0.11 0.12
CA PRO A 184 -6.07 -0.89 1.16
C PRO A 184 -7.13 -0.85 2.27
N TYR A 185 -7.50 0.37 2.70
CA TYR A 185 -8.52 0.60 3.72
C TYR A 185 -9.93 0.29 3.20
N ALA A 186 -10.23 0.78 1.99
CA ALA A 186 -11.50 0.54 1.33
C ALA A 186 -11.74 -0.97 1.13
N ALA A 187 -10.73 -1.71 0.69
CA ALA A 187 -10.80 -3.16 0.51
C ALA A 187 -11.16 -3.88 1.82
N PHE A 188 -10.52 -3.51 2.93
CA PHE A 188 -10.83 -4.09 4.23
C PHE A 188 -12.26 -3.75 4.67
N CYS A 189 -12.72 -2.51 4.47
CA CYS A 189 -14.09 -2.11 4.79
C CYS A 189 -15.15 -2.81 3.93
N MET A 190 -14.87 -3.00 2.64
CA MET A 190 -15.73 -3.74 1.71
C MET A 190 -15.91 -5.18 2.16
N MET A 191 -14.86 -5.82 2.68
CA MET A 191 -14.94 -7.16 3.27
C MET A 191 -15.86 -7.24 4.49
N HIS A 192 -16.14 -6.10 5.13
CA HIS A 192 -17.01 -5.97 6.30
C HIS A 192 -18.37 -5.35 5.97
N ASP A 193 -18.77 -5.35 4.69
CA ASP A 193 -20.07 -4.87 4.21
C ASP A 193 -20.37 -3.40 4.60
N ILE A 194 -19.33 -2.56 4.65
CA ILE A 194 -19.47 -1.12 4.90
C ILE A 194 -19.85 -0.41 3.59
N GLU A 195 -20.71 0.60 3.70
CA GLU A 195 -21.20 1.38 2.56
C GLU A 195 -20.10 2.22 1.88
N PRO A 196 -20.10 2.35 0.54
CA PRO A 196 -19.09 3.09 -0.23
C PRO A 196 -18.75 4.50 0.23
N GLY A 197 -19.76 5.31 0.54
CA GLY A 197 -19.50 6.67 0.99
C GLY A 197 -18.73 6.73 2.32
N ILE A 198 -18.97 5.77 3.20
CA ILE A 198 -18.34 5.70 4.52
C ILE A 198 -16.90 5.24 4.38
N TYR A 199 -16.67 4.12 3.70
CA TYR A 199 -15.33 3.56 3.65
C TYR A 199 -14.37 4.41 2.83
N TRP A 200 -14.80 5.06 1.73
CA TRP A 200 -13.90 5.94 0.97
C TRP A 200 -13.53 7.19 1.75
N HIS A 201 -14.48 7.76 2.49
CA HIS A 201 -14.24 8.92 3.33
C HIS A 201 -13.28 8.59 4.48
N MET A 202 -13.57 7.51 5.22
CA MET A 202 -12.72 7.04 6.31
C MET A 202 -11.32 6.66 5.79
N ALA A 203 -11.23 5.93 4.69
CA ALA A 203 -9.96 5.53 4.08
C ALA A 203 -9.07 6.74 3.77
N LYS A 204 -9.62 7.82 3.19
CA LYS A 204 -8.82 9.01 2.92
C LYS A 204 -8.37 9.74 4.19
N ILE A 205 -9.19 9.74 5.24
CA ILE A 205 -8.78 10.26 6.55
C ILE A 205 -7.66 9.40 7.13
N MET A 206 -7.79 8.08 7.10
CA MET A 206 -6.84 7.14 7.70
C MET A 206 -5.50 7.05 6.96
N GLU A 207 -5.44 7.43 5.68
CA GLU A 207 -4.20 7.34 4.93
C GLU A 207 -3.27 8.54 5.16
N CYS A 208 -3.79 9.78 5.13
CA CYS A 208 -2.95 10.98 5.31
C CYS A 208 -3.52 12.03 6.29
N GLY A 209 -4.72 11.81 6.84
CA GLY A 209 -5.46 12.82 7.60
C GLY A 209 -4.75 13.31 8.87
N ALA A 210 -4.03 12.43 9.57
CA ALA A 210 -3.27 12.81 10.76
C ALA A 210 -2.19 13.86 10.49
N LEU A 211 -1.62 13.85 9.28
CA LEU A 211 -0.56 14.79 8.89
C LEU A 211 -1.06 16.23 8.83
N CYS A 212 -2.38 16.43 8.76
CA CYS A 212 -3.05 17.71 8.71
C CYS A 212 -3.67 18.15 10.05
N ALA A 213 -3.55 17.33 11.11
CA ALA A 213 -4.06 17.66 12.45
C ALA A 213 -3.15 18.66 13.19
N GLU A 214 -3.70 19.34 14.20
CA GLU A 214 -2.93 20.16 15.14
C GLU A 214 -3.15 19.64 16.58
N PRO A 215 -2.11 19.12 17.26
CA PRO A 215 -0.76 18.87 16.74
C PRO A 215 -0.75 17.77 15.66
N LYS A 216 0.27 17.80 14.79
CA LYS A 216 0.44 16.80 13.73
C LYS A 216 0.53 15.40 14.33
N GLY A 217 -0.36 14.51 13.92
CA GLY A 217 -0.34 13.09 14.28
C GLY A 217 0.36 12.23 13.24
N ALA A 218 0.85 11.06 13.64
CA ALA A 218 1.44 10.08 12.73
C ALA A 218 0.68 8.74 12.76
N VAL A 219 0.26 8.29 13.95
CA VAL A 219 -0.51 7.04 14.16
C VAL A 219 -2.01 7.37 14.28
N MET A 220 -2.86 6.61 13.61
CA MET A 220 -4.34 6.71 13.72
C MET A 220 -4.96 5.34 14.03
N LEU A 221 -6.07 5.36 14.78
CA LEU A 221 -6.91 4.20 15.07
C LEU A 221 -8.38 4.53 14.80
#